data_AF-A0A1K1NV01-F1
#
_entry.id   AF-A0A1K1NV01-F1
#
_cell.length_a   1.000
_cell.length_b   1.000
_cell.length_c   1.000
_cell.angle_alpha   90.00
_cell.angle_beta   90.00
_cell.angle_gamma   90.00
#
_symmetry.space_group_name_H-M   'P 1'
#
loop_
_entity.id
_entity.type
_entity.pdbx_description
1 polymer ?
#
loop_
_entity_poly.entity_id
_entity_poly.type
_entity_poly.pdbx_seq_one_letter_code
_entity_poly.pdbx_strand_id
1 'polypeptide(L)'
;MADNNNQMVAYDTRVFDRCIAMKDTFISRYDEIVTFYDEIVKRLGENWMGYGAEAFISDATVVRKNITGIADILSTMCSTLEDVREVIVEYDKHLGEYNRDPSSDHE
;
A
#
# COMPACT_ATOMS: atom_id res chain seq x y z
N MET A 1 47.65 -6.01 9.40
CA MET A 1 46.30 -6.44 9.77
C MET A 1 45.35 -5.76 8.81
N ALA A 2 44.97 -6.43 7.73
CA ALA A 2 43.98 -5.91 6.79
C ALA A 2 42.66 -6.57 7.18
N ASP A 3 41.77 -5.80 7.77
CA ASP A 3 40.44 -6.25 8.17
C ASP A 3 39.57 -6.29 6.91
N ASN A 4 39.73 -7.38 6.15
CA ASN A 4 39.24 -7.51 4.78
C ASN A 4 37.79 -8.04 4.73
N ASN A 5 36.91 -7.49 5.58
CA ASN A 5 35.55 -8.01 5.75
C ASN A 5 34.45 -6.95 5.65
N ASN A 6 34.74 -5.75 5.13
CA ASN A 6 33.75 -4.68 5.02
C ASN A 6 33.00 -4.70 3.66
N GLN A 7 32.52 -5.86 3.21
CA GLN A 7 31.56 -5.91 2.11
C GLN A 7 30.18 -5.54 2.64
N MET A 8 29.69 -4.33 2.31
CA MET A 8 28.29 -3.99 2.54
C MET A 8 27.40 -4.79 1.59
N VAL A 9 26.35 -5.40 2.15
CA VAL A 9 25.46 -6.35 1.47
C VAL A 9 24.17 -5.66 1.02
N ALA A 10 23.74 -5.92 -0.21
CA ALA A 10 22.47 -5.50 -0.76
C ALA A 10 21.27 -6.02 0.05
N TYR A 11 20.27 -5.16 0.29
CA TYR A 11 19.02 -5.58 0.93
C TYR A 11 18.06 -6.20 -0.08
N ASP A 12 17.44 -7.33 0.28
CA ASP A 12 16.48 -8.04 -0.58
C ASP A 12 15.12 -7.29 -0.65
N THR A 13 14.84 -6.66 -1.79
CA THR A 13 13.61 -5.90 -2.02
C THR A 13 12.45 -6.72 -2.60
N ARG A 14 12.64 -8.04 -2.87
CA ARG A 14 11.62 -8.87 -3.53
C ARG A 14 10.32 -9.00 -2.75
N VAL A 15 10.36 -8.80 -1.43
CA VAL A 15 9.16 -8.74 -0.58
C VAL A 15 8.33 -7.49 -0.90
N PHE A 16 8.99 -6.33 -1.05
CA PHE A 16 8.34 -5.08 -1.43
C PHE A 16 7.69 -5.21 -2.81
N ASP A 17 8.41 -5.79 -3.78
CA ASP A 17 7.88 -6.03 -5.14
C ASP A 17 6.60 -6.85 -5.12
N ARG A 18 6.55 -7.93 -4.33
CA ARG A 18 5.34 -8.76 -4.21
C ARG A 18 4.19 -7.99 -3.57
N CYS A 19 4.45 -7.23 -2.52
CA CYS A 19 3.42 -6.42 -1.87
C CYS A 19 2.87 -5.32 -2.80
N ILE A 20 3.76 -4.63 -3.52
CA ILE A 20 3.39 -3.58 -4.49
C ILE A 20 2.61 -4.19 -5.66
N ALA A 21 3.04 -5.34 -6.20
CA ALA A 21 2.33 -6.02 -7.29
C ALA A 21 0.90 -6.44 -6.91
N MET A 22 0.63 -6.67 -5.62
CA MET A 22 -0.72 -7.00 -5.13
C MET A 22 -1.62 -5.75 -4.96
N LYS A 23 -1.04 -4.54 -4.92
CA LYS A 23 -1.76 -3.26 -4.70
C LYS A 23 -2.94 -3.10 -5.65
N ASP A 24 -2.71 -3.19 -6.95
CA ASP A 24 -3.74 -2.95 -7.97
C ASP A 24 -4.87 -3.99 -7.87
N THR A 25 -4.52 -5.24 -7.53
CA THR A 25 -5.52 -6.29 -7.28
C THR A 25 -6.35 -5.99 -6.03
N PHE A 26 -5.72 -5.51 -4.96
CA PHE A 26 -6.44 -5.12 -3.75
C PHE A 26 -7.37 -3.93 -4.00
N ILE A 27 -6.89 -2.90 -4.69
CA ILE A 27 -7.69 -1.72 -5.05
C ILE A 27 -8.90 -2.14 -5.90
N SER A 28 -8.68 -2.94 -6.96
CA SER A 28 -9.77 -3.40 -7.82
C SER A 28 -10.83 -4.20 -7.06
N ARG A 29 -10.43 -5.14 -6.21
CA ARG A 29 -11.37 -5.93 -5.39
C ARG A 29 -12.14 -5.06 -4.41
N TYR A 30 -11.49 -4.02 -3.92
CA TYR A 30 -12.08 -3.10 -2.99
C TYR A 30 -13.14 -2.21 -3.68
N ASP A 31 -12.86 -1.72 -4.89
CA ASP A 31 -13.82 -0.96 -5.71
C ASP A 31 -15.06 -1.80 -6.07
N GLU A 32 -14.87 -3.10 -6.30
CA GLU A 32 -15.98 -4.05 -6.48
C GLU A 32 -16.86 -4.15 -5.22
N ILE A 33 -16.25 -4.29 -4.03
CA ILE A 33 -16.97 -4.34 -2.75
C ILE A 33 -17.79 -3.06 -2.55
N VAL A 34 -17.18 -1.91 -2.80
CA VAL A 34 -17.83 -0.59 -2.70
C VAL A 34 -19.03 -0.51 -3.64
N THR A 35 -18.84 -0.90 -4.90
CA THR A 35 -19.91 -0.86 -5.91
C THR A 35 -21.08 -1.75 -5.49
N PHE A 36 -20.79 -2.99 -5.09
CA PHE A 36 -21.81 -3.93 -4.66
C PHE A 36 -22.55 -3.48 -3.40
N TYR A 37 -21.81 -2.87 -2.46
CA TYR A 37 -22.38 -2.28 -1.27
C TYR A 37 -23.34 -1.14 -1.60
N ASP A 38 -22.90 -0.19 -2.43
CA ASP A 38 -23.72 0.96 -2.84
C ASP A 38 -24.98 0.51 -3.59
N GLU A 39 -24.88 -0.54 -4.42
CA GLU A 39 -26.04 -1.17 -5.08
C GLU A 39 -27.03 -1.79 -4.10
N ILE A 40 -26.57 -2.53 -3.08
CA ILE A 40 -27.43 -3.13 -2.06
C ILE A 40 -28.16 -2.03 -1.29
N VAL A 41 -27.43 -1.03 -0.80
CA VAL A 41 -28.00 0.07 0.00
C VAL A 41 -29.04 0.82 -0.82
N LYS A 42 -28.74 1.12 -2.08
CA LYS A 42 -29.69 1.76 -3.00
C LYS A 42 -30.96 0.93 -3.18
N ARG A 43 -30.84 -0.35 -3.50
CA ARG A 43 -32.00 -1.23 -3.70
C ARG A 43 -32.86 -1.33 -2.44
N LEU A 44 -32.25 -1.42 -1.26
CA LEU A 44 -33.00 -1.44 -0.01
C LEU A 44 -33.71 -0.10 0.24
N GLY A 45 -33.02 1.03 0.04
CA GLY A 45 -33.61 2.36 0.20
C GLY A 45 -34.76 2.66 -0.77
N GLU A 46 -34.73 2.10 -1.98
CA GLU A 46 -35.82 2.24 -2.96
C GLU A 46 -37.06 1.40 -2.63
N ASN A 47 -36.90 0.32 -1.84
CA ASN A 47 -37.97 -0.66 -1.59
C ASN A 47 -38.43 -0.72 -0.12
N TRP A 48 -37.74 -0.04 0.80
CA TRP A 48 -38.03 -0.05 2.23
C TRP A 48 -38.20 1.38 2.76
N MET A 49 -39.33 1.63 3.44
CA MET A 49 -39.71 2.94 3.94
C MET A 49 -39.97 2.92 5.46
N GLY A 50 -39.91 4.10 6.08
CA GLY A 50 -40.19 4.33 7.50
C GLY A 50 -38.95 4.39 8.37
N TYR A 51 -39.14 4.57 9.68
CA TYR A 51 -38.06 4.84 10.64
C TYR A 51 -36.94 3.78 10.63
N GLY A 52 -37.28 2.50 10.45
CA GLY A 52 -36.29 1.44 10.33
C GLY A 52 -35.40 1.57 9.09
N ALA A 53 -35.97 2.03 7.97
CA ALA A 53 -35.21 2.28 6.74
C ALA A 53 -34.27 3.48 6.91
N GLU A 54 -34.74 4.56 7.56
CA GLU A 54 -33.91 5.72 7.87
C GLU A 54 -32.72 5.36 8.77
N ALA A 55 -32.96 4.58 9.82
CA ALA A 55 -31.90 4.08 10.70
C ALA A 55 -30.90 3.21 9.93
N PHE A 56 -31.38 2.29 9.09
CA PHE A 56 -30.52 1.46 8.25
C PHE A 56 -29.66 2.29 7.29
N ILE A 57 -30.21 3.28 6.60
CA ILE A 57 -29.45 4.14 5.67
C ILE A 57 -28.39 4.96 6.41
N SER A 58 -28.72 5.44 7.62
CA SER A 58 -27.76 6.12 8.49
C SER A 58 -26.58 5.21 8.83
N ASP A 59 -26.85 4.01 9.34
CA ASP A 59 -25.81 3.03 9.67
C ASP A 59 -25.02 2.59 8.43
N ALA A 60 -25.72 2.41 7.31
CA ALA A 60 -25.11 2.03 6.05
C ALA A 60 -24.13 3.10 5.54
N THR A 61 -24.42 4.38 5.77
CA THR A 61 -23.53 5.50 5.45
C THR A 61 -22.26 5.46 6.31
N VAL A 62 -22.38 5.12 7.60
CA VAL A 62 -21.23 4.96 8.50
C VAL A 62 -20.35 3.80 8.04
N VAL A 63 -20.94 2.65 7.72
CA VAL A 63 -20.21 1.50 7.19
C VAL A 63 -19.51 1.85 5.88
N ARG A 64 -20.17 2.58 4.96
CA ARG A 64 -19.56 3.05 3.72
C ARG A 64 -18.34 3.94 3.95
N LYS A 65 -18.41 4.84 4.92
CA LYS A 65 -17.28 5.70 5.31
C LYS A 65 -16.12 4.86 5.88
N ASN A 66 -16.42 3.88 6.72
CA ASN A 66 -15.40 3.00 7.29
C ASN A 66 -14.72 2.15 6.22
N ILE A 67 -15.51 1.64 5.26
CA ILE A 67 -14.99 1.00 4.07
C ILE A 67 -13.98 1.97 3.44
N THR A 68 -14.39 3.18 3.00
CA THR A 68 -13.49 4.16 2.34
C THR A 68 -12.18 4.38 3.08
N GLY A 69 -12.24 4.59 4.40
CA GLY A 69 -11.04 4.83 5.20
C GLY A 69 -10.04 3.66 5.18
N ILE A 70 -10.50 2.42 5.03
CA ILE A 70 -9.61 1.25 4.90
C ILE A 70 -8.84 1.28 3.58
N ALA A 71 -9.49 1.64 2.46
CA ALA A 71 -8.78 1.78 1.18
C ALA A 71 -7.75 2.89 1.18
N ASP A 72 -8.06 4.03 1.82
CA ASP A 72 -7.12 5.15 1.94
C ASP A 72 -5.87 4.72 2.73
N ILE A 73 -6.05 3.99 3.83
CA ILE A 73 -4.94 3.44 4.63
C ILE A 73 -4.11 2.45 3.80
N LEU A 74 -4.75 1.51 3.11
CA LEU A 74 -4.02 0.52 2.29
C LEU A 74 -3.24 1.17 1.14
N SER A 75 -3.84 2.16 0.49
CA SER A 75 -3.17 2.94 -0.56
C SER A 75 -1.95 3.67 -0.02
N THR A 76 -2.11 4.32 1.15
CA THR A 76 -1.00 5.01 1.84
C THR A 76 0.13 4.04 2.17
N MET A 77 -0.18 2.87 2.73
CA MET A 77 0.82 1.85 3.05
C MET A 77 1.57 1.38 1.80
N CYS A 78 0.87 1.17 0.68
CA CYS A 78 1.51 0.76 -0.57
C CYS A 78 2.44 1.84 -1.12
N SER A 79 2.03 3.11 -1.08
CA SER A 79 2.90 4.23 -1.47
C SER A 79 4.12 4.36 -0.57
N THR A 80 3.97 4.21 0.75
CA THR A 80 5.13 4.19 1.65
C THR A 80 6.09 3.02 1.35
N LEU A 81 5.58 1.85 0.97
CA LEU A 81 6.42 0.72 0.55
C LEU A 81 7.16 1.01 -0.77
N GLU A 82 6.53 1.71 -1.71
CA GLU A 82 7.17 2.19 -2.94
C GLU A 82 8.33 3.15 -2.61
N ASP A 83 8.11 4.13 -1.74
CA ASP A 83 9.13 5.11 -1.31
C ASP A 83 10.32 4.42 -0.63
N VAL A 84 10.05 3.52 0.33
CA VAL A 84 11.11 2.79 1.05
C VAL A 84 11.91 1.91 0.10
N ARG A 85 11.23 1.25 -0.85
CA ARG A 85 11.89 0.43 -1.87
C ARG A 85 12.81 1.28 -2.74
N GLU A 86 12.38 2.47 -3.15
CA GLU A 86 13.20 3.39 -3.96
C GLU A 86 14.47 3.80 -3.22
N VAL A 87 14.35 4.18 -1.94
CA VAL A 87 15.51 4.50 -1.09
C VAL A 87 16.47 3.31 -1.01
N ILE A 88 15.97 2.08 -0.81
CA ILE A 88 16.84 0.89 -0.74
C ILE A 88 17.57 0.65 -2.07
N VAL A 89 16.91 0.82 -3.20
CA VAL A 89 17.51 0.66 -4.53
C VAL A 89 18.59 1.72 -4.77
N GLU A 90 18.36 2.96 -4.34
CA GLU A 90 19.37 4.02 -4.41
C GLU A 90 20.59 3.70 -3.54
N TYR A 91 20.38 3.24 -2.30
CA TYR A 91 21.45 2.77 -1.44
C TYR A 91 22.23 1.61 -2.08
N ASP A 92 21.55 0.62 -2.64
CA ASP A 92 22.19 -0.52 -3.30
C ASP A 92 23.07 -0.07 -4.48
N LYS A 93 22.62 0.92 -5.24
CA LYS A 93 23.40 1.53 -6.31
C LYS A 93 24.67 2.20 -5.78
N HIS A 94 24.57 3.02 -4.73
CA HIS A 94 25.74 3.67 -4.12
C HIS A 94 26.72 2.64 -3.53
N LEU A 95 26.22 1.57 -2.91
CA LEU A 95 27.05 0.47 -2.43
C LEU A 95 27.78 -0.24 -3.57
N GLY A 96 27.10 -0.47 -4.69
CA GLY A 96 27.70 -1.02 -5.89
C GLY A 96 28.79 -0.12 -6.50
N GLU A 97 28.63 1.20 -6.40
CA GLU A 97 29.64 2.18 -6.81
C GLU A 97 30.86 2.14 -5.87
N TYR A 98 30.65 2.23 -4.55
CA TYR A 98 31.69 2.12 -3.53
C TYR A 98 32.49 0.82 -3.62
N ASN A 99 31.80 -0.32 -3.78
CA ASN A 99 32.46 -1.62 -3.89
C ASN A 99 33.32 -1.76 -5.17
N ARG A 100 33.05 -0.98 -6.23
CA ARG A 100 33.87 -0.98 -7.46
C ARG A 100 35.10 -0.09 -7.36
N ASP A 101 35.01 1.02 -6.63
CA ASP A 101 36.15 1.89 -6.33
C ASP A 101 36.08 2.40 -4.88
N PRO A 102 36.68 1.67 -3.92
CA PRO A 102 36.66 2.04 -2.50
C PRO A 102 37.42 3.33 -2.18
N SER A 103 38.14 3.89 -3.16
CA SER A 103 39.08 5.01 -3.00
C SER A 103 38.42 6.38 -3.21
N SER A 104 37.19 6.44 -3.72
CA SER A 104 36.52 7.69 -4.13
C SER A 104 35.94 8.53 -2.98
N ASP A 105 35.90 8.00 -1.75
CA ASP A 105 35.35 8.66 -0.55
C ASP A 105 36.42 9.34 0.34
N HIS A 106 37.65 9.52 -0.15
CA HIS A 106 38.78 10.08 0.62
C HIS A 106 39.20 11.52 0.26
N GLU A 107 38.36 12.30 -0.43
CA GLU A 107 38.50 13.77 -0.54
C GLU A 107 37.34 14.51 0.15
#